data_AF-A0A6V8NUN7-F1
#
_entry.id   AF-A0A6V8NUN7-F1
#
_cell.length_a   1.000
_cell.length_b   1.000
_cell.length_c   1.000
_cell.angle_alpha   90.00
_cell.angle_beta   90.00
_cell.angle_gamma   90.00
#
_symmetry.space_group_name_H-M   'P 1'
#
loop_
_entity.id
_entity.type
_entity.pdbx_description
1 polymer ?
#
loop_
_entity_poly.entity_id
_entity_poly.type
_entity_poly.pdbx_seq_one_letter_code
_entity_poly.pdbx_strand_id
1 'polypeptide(L)'
;LVKELFAEFEGIVFCMALGIVVRVIAPYLKDKYQDPAIVVVDEAARFAISTLSGHEGGANKLAYAVANSIGAQAIVTTASETNKKIIVGLGCRKGAKKEDIKRAITEGLKMRGLSLDEVMCIATVEIKKNETGLKEACVELGVPLTFVPCYKIANFGGKYQKSDFVKKKIGLNGVSEPCALLAGRRAKLILPKTVICGVTIAIAREDCT
;
A
#
# COMPACT_ATOMS: atom_id res chain seq x y z
N LEU A 1 -26.89 -16.90 7.14
CA LEU A 1 -25.74 -16.40 6.34
C LEU A 1 -24.82 -15.46 7.12
N VAL A 2 -25.08 -14.15 7.26
CA VAL A 2 -24.06 -13.22 7.83
C VAL A 2 -23.61 -13.59 9.25
N LYS A 3 -24.56 -14.00 10.11
CA LYS A 3 -24.26 -14.50 11.45
C LYS A 3 -23.26 -15.68 11.44
N GLU A 4 -23.43 -16.60 10.50
CA GLU A 4 -22.58 -17.79 10.37
C GLU A 4 -21.20 -17.38 9.86
N LEU A 5 -21.14 -16.52 8.83
CA LEU A 5 -19.89 -16.00 8.27
C LEU A 5 -19.05 -15.28 9.34
N PHE A 6 -19.69 -14.51 10.23
CA PHE A 6 -19.04 -13.82 11.35
C PHE A 6 -18.36 -14.76 12.35
N ALA A 7 -18.84 -15.99 12.48
CA ALA A 7 -18.27 -16.98 13.38
C ALA A 7 -17.21 -17.86 12.70
N GLU A 8 -17.25 -17.99 11.37
CA GLU A 8 -16.43 -18.94 10.62
C GLU A 8 -15.16 -18.29 10.01
N PHE A 9 -15.21 -17.01 9.64
CA PHE A 9 -14.13 -16.36 8.90
C PHE A 9 -13.48 -15.25 9.71
N GLU A 10 -12.14 -15.17 9.67
CA GLU A 10 -11.37 -14.07 10.26
C GLU A 10 -11.48 -12.77 9.45
N GLY A 11 -11.89 -12.85 8.18
CA GLY A 11 -12.04 -11.69 7.31
C GLY A 11 -13.10 -11.89 6.23
N ILE A 12 -13.93 -10.88 6.02
CA ILE A 12 -15.07 -10.91 5.11
C ILE A 12 -15.02 -9.67 4.21
N VAL A 13 -15.15 -9.89 2.91
CA VAL A 13 -15.19 -8.84 1.89
C VAL A 13 -16.61 -8.73 1.33
N PHE A 14 -17.26 -7.59 1.54
CA PHE A 14 -18.56 -7.29 0.97
C PHE A 14 -18.42 -6.44 -0.29
N CYS A 15 -19.03 -6.85 -1.40
CA CYS A 15 -19.11 -6.07 -2.63
C CYS A 15 -20.52 -5.47 -2.75
N MET A 16 -20.73 -4.29 -2.14
CA MET A 16 -22.03 -3.58 -2.09
C MET A 16 -21.85 -2.21 -1.41
N ALA A 17 -22.93 -1.44 -1.29
CA ALA A 17 -22.91 -0.17 -0.57
C ALA A 17 -22.56 -0.34 0.93
N LEU A 18 -21.61 0.46 1.42
CA LEU A 18 -21.15 0.45 2.81
C LEU A 18 -22.29 0.59 3.83
N GLY A 19 -23.28 1.44 3.55
CA GLY A 19 -24.42 1.62 4.46
C GLY A 19 -25.28 0.36 4.66
N ILE A 20 -25.35 -0.52 3.66
CA ILE A 20 -26.04 -1.80 3.79
C ILE A 20 -25.23 -2.72 4.70
N VAL A 21 -23.93 -2.83 4.46
CA VAL A 21 -23.01 -3.67 5.25
C VAL A 21 -23.10 -3.29 6.73
N VAL A 22 -23.00 -2.00 7.06
CA VAL A 22 -23.11 -1.51 8.45
C VAL A 22 -24.40 -1.97 9.11
N ARG A 23 -25.55 -1.84 8.44
CA ARG A 23 -26.85 -2.27 9.00
C ARG A 23 -26.95 -3.78 9.18
N VAL A 24 -26.38 -4.53 8.23
CA VAL A 24 -26.43 -6.00 8.21
C VAL A 24 -25.52 -6.60 9.29
N ILE A 25 -24.36 -6.00 9.55
CA ILE A 25 -23.42 -6.52 10.56
C ILE A 25 -23.73 -6.04 11.99
N ALA A 26 -24.41 -4.90 12.15
CA ALA A 26 -24.64 -4.26 13.45
C ALA A 26 -25.17 -5.21 14.56
N PRO A 27 -26.12 -6.14 14.29
CA PRO A 27 -26.61 -7.06 15.33
C PRO A 27 -25.59 -8.10 15.82
N TYR A 28 -24.45 -8.26 15.13
CA TYR A 28 -23.45 -9.31 15.41
C TYR A 28 -22.14 -8.77 15.98
N LEU A 29 -22.00 -7.44 16.10
CA LEU A 29 -20.79 -6.79 16.59
C LEU A 29 -20.61 -7.05 18.09
N LYS A 30 -19.36 -7.35 18.49
CA LYS A 30 -18.96 -7.50 19.88
C LYS A 30 -17.88 -6.48 20.23
N ASP A 31 -16.67 -6.67 19.70
CA ASP A 31 -15.54 -5.76 19.85
C ASP A 31 -14.45 -6.03 18.80
N LYS A 32 -13.54 -5.06 18.65
CA LYS A 32 -12.49 -5.06 17.61
C LYS A 32 -11.44 -6.17 17.72
N TYR A 33 -11.42 -6.93 18.83
CA TYR A 33 -10.49 -8.04 19.05
C TYR A 33 -11.13 -9.40 18.73
N GLN A 34 -12.46 -9.48 18.77
CA GLN A 34 -13.22 -10.70 18.48
C GLN A 34 -13.89 -10.67 17.11
N ASP A 35 -14.32 -9.49 16.65
CA ASP A 35 -15.05 -9.33 15.40
C ASP A 35 -14.11 -9.50 14.19
N PRO A 36 -14.55 -10.16 13.11
CA PRO A 36 -13.72 -10.36 11.93
C PRO A 36 -13.35 -9.06 11.23
N ALA A 37 -12.27 -9.09 10.46
CA ALA A 37 -11.92 -8.02 9.53
C ALA A 37 -13.03 -7.82 8.50
N ILE A 38 -13.64 -6.64 8.43
CA ILE A 38 -14.60 -6.32 7.38
C ILE A 38 -14.00 -5.31 6.41
N VAL A 39 -13.99 -5.68 5.12
CA VAL A 39 -13.66 -4.77 4.02
C VAL A 39 -14.87 -4.63 3.09
N VAL A 40 -15.18 -3.40 2.71
CA VAL A 40 -16.24 -3.10 1.74
C VAL A 40 -15.64 -2.61 0.44
N VAL A 41 -16.08 -3.20 -0.67
CA VAL A 41 -15.71 -2.83 -2.03
C VAL A 41 -16.93 -2.30 -2.76
N ASP A 42 -16.80 -1.20 -3.48
CA ASP A 42 -17.87 -0.72 -4.36
C ASP A 42 -17.93 -1.55 -5.65
N GLU A 43 -19.10 -1.64 -6.27
CA GLU A 43 -19.33 -2.51 -7.45
C GLU A 43 -18.43 -2.16 -8.66
N ALA A 44 -17.94 -0.92 -8.73
CA ALA A 44 -17.00 -0.49 -9.76
C ALA A 44 -15.53 -0.78 -9.42
N ALA A 45 -15.25 -1.49 -8.31
CA ALA A 45 -13.92 -1.81 -7.81
C ALA A 45 -12.99 -0.59 -7.69
N ARG A 46 -13.53 0.55 -7.26
CA ARG A 46 -12.75 1.79 -7.10
C ARG A 46 -12.10 1.86 -5.73
N PHE A 47 -12.78 1.39 -4.70
CA PHE A 47 -12.35 1.49 -3.31
C PHE A 47 -12.44 0.15 -2.59
N ALA A 48 -11.46 -0.14 -1.73
CA ALA A 48 -11.51 -1.22 -0.74
C ALA A 48 -11.37 -0.58 0.64
N ILE A 49 -12.47 -0.52 1.38
CA ILE A 49 -12.62 0.30 2.59
C ILE A 49 -12.49 -0.59 3.82
N SER A 50 -11.47 -0.36 4.65
CA SER A 50 -11.33 -0.98 5.97
C SER A 50 -12.47 -0.50 6.87
N THR A 51 -13.42 -1.39 7.20
CA THR A 51 -14.74 -1.02 7.76
C THR A 51 -14.90 -1.43 9.22
N LEU A 52 -14.46 -2.63 9.61
CA LEU A 52 -14.54 -3.13 10.98
C LEU A 52 -13.24 -3.84 11.35
N SER A 53 -12.83 -3.76 12.61
CA SER A 53 -11.63 -4.44 13.13
C SER A 53 -10.35 -4.07 12.36
N GLY A 54 -10.14 -2.75 12.20
CA GLY A 54 -9.08 -2.12 11.39
C GLY A 54 -7.66 -2.63 11.62
N HIS A 55 -6.93 -2.01 12.54
CA HIS A 55 -5.53 -2.35 12.80
C HIS A 55 -5.40 -3.72 13.49
N GLU A 56 -6.08 -3.88 14.63
CA GLU A 56 -5.97 -5.07 15.48
C GLU A 56 -6.53 -6.34 14.81
N GLY A 57 -7.75 -6.28 14.27
CA GLY A 57 -8.36 -7.43 13.61
C GLY A 57 -8.02 -7.60 12.14
N GLY A 58 -7.11 -6.80 11.59
CA GLY A 58 -6.51 -7.03 10.27
C GLY A 58 -7.27 -6.47 9.06
N ALA A 59 -8.37 -5.73 9.23
CA ALA A 59 -9.08 -5.15 8.08
C ALA A 59 -8.24 -4.12 7.30
N ASN A 60 -7.29 -3.45 7.95
CA ASN A 60 -6.34 -2.57 7.24
C ASN A 60 -5.50 -3.38 6.24
N LYS A 61 -4.90 -4.49 6.70
CA LYS A 61 -4.10 -5.38 5.86
C LYS A 61 -4.94 -6.00 4.75
N LEU A 62 -6.16 -6.44 5.08
CA LEU A 62 -7.11 -7.00 4.12
C LEU A 62 -7.49 -5.97 3.05
N ALA A 63 -7.73 -4.70 3.41
CA ALA A 63 -8.07 -3.65 2.47
C ALA A 63 -6.97 -3.43 1.42
N TYR A 64 -5.70 -3.43 1.82
CA TYR A 64 -4.58 -3.38 0.87
C TYR A 64 -4.49 -4.64 -0.01
N ALA A 65 -4.70 -5.84 0.55
CA ALA A 65 -4.67 -7.08 -0.21
C ALA A 65 -5.78 -7.14 -1.28
N VAL A 66 -7.00 -6.74 -0.91
CA VAL A 66 -8.15 -6.64 -1.81
C VAL A 66 -7.89 -5.58 -2.87
N ALA A 67 -7.47 -4.37 -2.48
CA ALA A 67 -7.15 -3.28 -3.39
C ALA A 67 -6.13 -3.69 -4.46
N ASN A 68 -5.05 -4.35 -4.05
CA ASN A 68 -4.02 -4.82 -4.97
C ASN A 68 -4.52 -5.88 -5.95
N SER A 69 -5.42 -6.76 -5.51
CA SER A 69 -5.99 -7.84 -6.31
C SER A 69 -6.92 -7.32 -7.40
N ILE A 70 -7.74 -6.31 -7.09
CA ILE A 70 -8.78 -5.80 -8.00
C ILE A 70 -8.42 -4.46 -8.67
N GLY A 71 -7.28 -3.86 -8.32
CA GLY A 71 -6.89 -2.54 -8.82
C GLY A 71 -7.64 -1.36 -8.18
N ALA A 72 -8.25 -1.57 -7.02
CA ALA A 72 -8.90 -0.52 -6.25
C ALA A 72 -7.89 0.31 -5.44
N GLN A 73 -8.37 1.40 -4.86
CA GLN A 73 -7.65 2.14 -3.83
C GLN A 73 -8.05 1.63 -2.43
N ALA A 74 -7.06 1.27 -1.61
CA ALA A 74 -7.32 0.98 -0.19
C ALA A 74 -7.67 2.27 0.56
N ILE A 75 -8.75 2.23 1.34
CA ILE A 75 -9.20 3.34 2.18
C ILE A 75 -9.09 2.90 3.63
N VAL A 76 -8.10 3.45 4.34
CA VAL A 76 -7.83 3.19 5.76
C VAL A 76 -7.88 4.51 6.51
N THR A 77 -8.67 4.56 7.58
CA THR A 77 -8.92 5.79 8.35
C THR A 77 -8.63 5.62 9.84
N THR A 78 -8.00 4.51 10.24
CA THR A 78 -7.68 4.27 11.66
C THR A 78 -6.65 5.28 12.17
N ALA A 79 -6.76 5.64 13.45
CA ALA A 79 -5.82 6.56 14.10
C ALA A 79 -4.37 6.04 14.06
N SER A 80 -4.17 4.72 14.16
CA SER A 80 -2.87 4.04 14.02
C SER A 80 -2.16 4.39 12.72
N GLU A 81 -2.91 4.48 11.62
CA GLU A 81 -2.38 4.76 10.28
C GLU A 81 -2.29 6.25 10.00
N THR A 82 -3.12 7.09 10.64
CA THR A 82 -3.09 8.56 10.49
C THR A 82 -1.73 9.15 10.90
N ASN A 83 -1.02 8.50 11.82
CA ASN A 83 0.31 8.95 12.26
C ASN A 83 1.43 8.51 11.31
N LYS A 84 1.18 7.56 10.40
CA LYS A 84 2.18 7.09 9.44
C LYS A 84 2.15 7.98 8.20
N LYS A 85 3.22 8.74 7.99
CA LYS A 85 3.29 9.76 6.92
C LYS A 85 4.34 9.43 5.87
N ILE A 86 5.08 8.35 6.02
CA ILE A 86 6.21 8.02 5.15
C ILE A 86 5.77 7.03 4.08
N ILE A 87 6.08 7.34 2.83
CA ILE A 87 5.85 6.47 1.68
C ILE A 87 7.20 6.11 1.06
N VAL A 88 7.46 4.81 0.91
CA VAL A 88 8.69 4.32 0.29
C VAL A 88 8.39 3.87 -1.13
N GLY A 89 8.85 4.63 -2.13
CA GLY A 89 8.76 4.25 -3.53
C GLY A 89 9.93 3.37 -3.96
N LEU A 90 9.65 2.24 -4.62
CA LEU A 90 10.66 1.26 -5.03
C LEU A 90 10.66 1.00 -6.53
N GLY A 91 11.86 0.84 -7.08
CA GLY A 91 12.12 0.25 -8.38
C GLY A 91 13.20 -0.83 -8.27
N CYS A 92 12.98 -2.00 -8.85
CA CYS A 92 13.94 -3.09 -8.81
C CYS A 92 13.99 -3.87 -10.14
N ARG A 93 15.08 -4.61 -10.37
CA ARG A 93 15.15 -5.56 -11.50
C ARG A 93 14.19 -6.74 -11.26
N LYS A 94 13.92 -7.53 -12.30
CA LYS A 94 13.12 -8.76 -12.17
C LYS A 94 13.93 -9.78 -11.38
N GLY A 95 13.30 -10.47 -10.43
CA GLY A 95 13.97 -11.44 -9.56
C GLY A 95 14.86 -10.79 -8.51
N ALA A 96 14.54 -9.56 -8.08
CA ALA A 96 15.27 -8.91 -7.01
C ALA A 96 15.06 -9.70 -5.70
N LYS A 97 16.15 -9.97 -4.97
CA LYS A 97 16.09 -10.75 -3.75
C LYS A 97 15.41 -9.98 -2.64
N LYS A 98 14.68 -10.70 -1.79
CA LYS A 98 14.00 -10.16 -0.61
C LYS A 98 14.98 -9.39 0.29
N GLU A 99 16.16 -9.95 0.51
CA GLU A 99 17.20 -9.39 1.39
C GLU A 99 17.70 -8.04 0.86
N ASP A 100 17.92 -7.92 -0.45
CA ASP A 100 18.36 -6.67 -1.08
C ASP A 100 17.28 -5.58 -0.98
N ILE A 101 16.01 -5.96 -1.13
CA ILE A 101 14.87 -5.04 -0.99
C ILE A 101 14.75 -4.56 0.47
N LYS A 102 14.79 -5.48 1.43
CA LYS A 102 14.75 -5.13 2.87
C LYS A 102 15.89 -4.20 3.26
N ARG A 103 17.11 -4.49 2.78
CA ARG A 103 18.28 -3.64 3.03
C ARG A 103 18.10 -2.26 2.42
N ALA A 104 17.65 -2.16 1.17
CA ALA A 104 17.40 -0.88 0.54
C ALA A 104 16.36 -0.03 1.29
N ILE A 105 15.27 -0.65 1.77
CA ILE A 105 14.24 0.03 2.58
C ILE A 105 14.83 0.52 3.90
N THR A 106 15.47 -0.37 4.66
CA THR A 106 15.99 -0.03 6.00
C THR A 106 17.14 0.98 5.93
N GLU A 107 18.07 0.84 4.99
CA GLU A 107 19.16 1.81 4.78
C GLU A 107 18.60 3.16 4.30
N GLY A 108 17.65 3.18 3.36
CA GLY A 108 17.04 4.43 2.89
C GLY A 108 16.27 5.18 3.99
N LEU A 109 15.56 4.48 4.86
CA LEU A 109 14.90 5.08 6.04
C LEU A 109 15.93 5.66 7.01
N LYS A 110 17.00 4.91 7.30
CA LYS A 110 18.10 5.36 8.16
C LYS A 110 18.77 6.64 7.66
N MET A 111 18.93 6.81 6.35
CA MET A 111 19.46 8.05 5.75
C MET A 111 18.63 9.30 6.08
N ARG A 112 17.37 9.13 6.50
CA ARG A 112 16.46 10.21 6.91
C ARG A 112 16.11 10.19 8.39
N GLY A 113 16.77 9.34 9.18
CA GLY A 113 16.48 9.17 10.61
C GLY A 113 15.08 8.66 10.88
N LEU A 114 14.48 7.92 9.94
CA LEU A 114 13.11 7.40 10.04
C LEU A 114 13.10 5.96 10.52
N SER A 115 12.03 5.59 11.24
CA SER A 115 11.75 4.21 11.60
C SER A 115 10.77 3.57 10.61
N LEU A 116 10.68 2.23 10.66
CA LEU A 116 9.72 1.47 9.84
C LEU A 116 8.26 1.75 10.27
N ASP A 117 8.04 2.07 11.54
CA ASP A 117 6.70 2.33 12.09
C ASP A 117 6.08 3.62 11.54
N GLU A 118 6.89 4.54 11.03
CA GLU A 118 6.43 5.76 10.35
C GLU A 118 5.95 5.50 8.90
N VAL A 119 6.25 4.32 8.35
CA VAL A 119 5.97 3.96 6.96
C VAL A 119 4.51 3.53 6.80
N MET A 120 3.75 4.35 6.08
CA MET A 120 2.37 4.07 5.72
C MET A 120 2.29 2.92 4.71
N CYS A 121 3.10 2.99 3.65
CA CYS A 121 3.16 1.95 2.63
C CYS A 121 4.46 1.99 1.82
N ILE A 122 4.73 0.86 1.17
CA ILE A 122 5.72 0.73 0.10
C ILE A 122 4.96 0.79 -1.23
N ALA A 123 5.40 1.63 -2.16
CA ALA A 123 4.76 1.85 -3.44
C ALA A 123 5.67 1.44 -4.61
N THR A 124 5.14 0.73 -5.60
CA THR A 124 5.84 0.45 -6.86
C THR A 124 4.89 0.41 -8.04
N VAL A 125 5.39 0.26 -9.26
CA VAL A 125 4.57 0.17 -10.47
C VAL A 125 3.87 -1.19 -10.59
N GLU A 126 2.65 -1.22 -11.11
CA GLU A 126 1.81 -2.43 -11.20
C GLU A 126 2.42 -3.63 -11.94
N ILE A 127 3.35 -3.41 -12.88
CA ILE A 127 4.05 -4.51 -13.56
C ILE A 127 4.90 -5.36 -12.60
N LYS A 128 5.12 -4.88 -11.36
CA LYS A 128 5.78 -5.60 -10.27
C LYS A 128 4.82 -6.42 -9.40
N LYS A 129 3.53 -6.52 -9.75
CA LYS A 129 2.53 -7.32 -9.04
C LYS A 129 2.91 -8.79 -8.83
N ASN A 130 3.79 -9.36 -9.65
CA ASN A 130 4.24 -10.75 -9.53
C ASN A 130 5.70 -10.88 -9.04
N GLU A 131 6.29 -9.81 -8.50
CA GLU A 131 7.65 -9.85 -7.96
C GLU A 131 7.66 -10.46 -6.55
N THR A 132 8.04 -11.74 -6.44
CA THR A 132 8.00 -12.50 -5.18
C THR A 132 8.87 -11.87 -4.09
N GLY A 133 10.12 -11.53 -4.39
CA GLY A 133 11.02 -10.95 -3.39
C GLY A 133 10.52 -9.62 -2.81
N LEU A 134 9.77 -8.84 -3.60
CA LEU A 134 9.13 -7.61 -3.13
C LEU A 134 7.98 -7.91 -2.16
N LYS A 135 7.10 -8.86 -2.51
CA LYS A 135 5.99 -9.25 -1.65
C LYS A 135 6.49 -9.81 -0.33
N GLU A 136 7.43 -10.73 -0.37
CA GLU A 136 8.01 -11.34 0.83
C GLU A 136 8.69 -10.29 1.72
N ALA A 137 9.42 -9.33 1.13
CA ALA A 137 10.05 -8.26 1.90
C ALA A 137 9.01 -7.40 2.61
N CYS A 138 7.90 -7.04 1.94
CA CYS A 138 6.84 -6.23 2.53
C CYS A 138 6.09 -6.99 3.63
N VAL A 139 5.83 -8.28 3.43
CA VAL A 139 5.21 -9.16 4.44
C VAL A 139 6.10 -9.25 5.68
N GLU A 140 7.40 -9.49 5.50
CA GLU A 140 8.34 -9.61 6.62
C GLU A 140 8.55 -8.28 7.37
N LEU A 141 8.48 -7.15 6.66
CA LEU A 141 8.55 -5.81 7.26
C LEU A 141 7.21 -5.39 7.90
N GLY A 142 6.11 -6.10 7.67
CA GLY A 142 4.79 -5.69 8.15
C GLY A 142 4.27 -4.40 7.51
N VAL A 143 4.82 -3.99 6.37
CA VAL A 143 4.45 -2.74 5.68
C VAL A 143 3.57 -3.05 4.47
N PRO A 144 2.40 -2.39 4.31
CA PRO A 144 1.55 -2.59 3.15
C PRO A 144 2.26 -2.26 1.83
N LEU A 145 2.09 -3.11 0.83
CA LEU A 145 2.54 -2.87 -0.54
C LEU A 145 1.39 -2.27 -1.36
N THR A 146 1.67 -1.25 -2.16
CA THR A 146 0.72 -0.60 -3.07
C THR A 146 1.27 -0.59 -4.49
N PHE A 147 0.43 -0.94 -5.46
CA PHE A 147 0.77 -0.91 -6.89
C PHE A 147 0.16 0.31 -7.58
N VAL A 148 1.01 1.17 -8.13
CA VAL A 148 0.61 2.34 -8.90
C VAL A 148 0.47 1.96 -10.38
N PRO A 149 -0.70 2.21 -11.00
CA PRO A 149 -0.91 1.93 -12.41
C PRO A 149 0.04 2.72 -13.33
N CYS A 150 0.45 2.10 -14.43
CA CYS A 150 1.36 2.71 -15.41
C CYS A 150 0.80 4.03 -15.96
N TYR A 151 -0.50 4.11 -16.22
CA TYR A 151 -1.13 5.33 -16.74
C TYR A 151 -1.06 6.50 -15.73
N LYS A 152 -1.18 6.23 -14.42
CA LYS A 152 -1.04 7.27 -13.38
C LYS A 152 0.38 7.83 -13.36
N ILE A 153 1.38 6.96 -13.50
CA ILE A 153 2.79 7.37 -13.57
C ILE A 153 3.07 8.15 -14.87
N ALA A 154 2.54 7.68 -16.01
CA ALA A 154 2.73 8.32 -17.30
C ALA A 154 2.12 9.73 -17.36
N ASN A 155 0.97 9.92 -16.71
CA ASN A 155 0.26 11.20 -16.64
C ASN A 155 0.65 12.04 -15.42
N PHE A 156 1.64 11.62 -14.63
CA PHE A 156 2.06 12.37 -13.46
C PHE A 156 2.84 13.62 -13.87
N GLY A 157 2.21 14.78 -13.73
CA GLY A 157 2.81 16.09 -14.05
C GLY A 157 3.81 16.61 -13.01
N GLY A 158 4.03 15.89 -11.92
CA GLY A 158 5.00 16.30 -10.89
C GLY A 158 6.45 16.20 -11.38
N LYS A 159 7.35 16.96 -10.74
CA LYS A 159 8.78 16.90 -11.04
C LYS A 159 9.41 15.70 -10.33
N TYR A 160 10.14 14.88 -11.08
CA TYR A 160 10.91 13.75 -10.57
C TYR A 160 12.07 13.41 -11.51
N GLN A 161 13.07 12.70 -11.00
CA GLN A 161 14.23 12.25 -11.73
C GLN A 161 13.86 11.21 -12.78
N LYS A 162 14.24 11.50 -14.03
CA LYS A 162 14.03 10.59 -15.16
C LYS A 162 15.05 9.45 -15.17
N SER A 163 14.76 8.37 -15.89
CA SER A 163 15.60 7.19 -15.99
C SER A 163 15.51 6.58 -17.39
N ASP A 164 16.57 6.72 -18.18
CA ASP A 164 16.62 6.19 -19.55
C ASP A 164 16.43 4.68 -19.59
N PHE A 165 16.99 3.97 -18.62
CA PHE A 165 16.79 2.53 -18.46
C PHE A 165 15.31 2.14 -18.32
N VAL A 166 14.57 2.87 -17.48
CA VAL A 166 13.13 2.63 -17.28
C VAL A 166 12.36 3.00 -18.55
N LYS A 167 12.72 4.12 -19.19
CA LYS A 167 12.07 4.58 -20.41
C LYS A 167 12.18 3.56 -21.53
N LYS A 168 13.37 3.01 -21.75
CA LYS A 168 13.63 1.95 -22.74
C LYS A 168 12.89 0.66 -22.42
N LYS A 169 12.77 0.30 -21.13
CA LYS A 169 12.24 -1.01 -20.73
C LYS A 169 10.71 -1.06 -20.62
N ILE A 170 10.08 0.00 -20.12
CA ILE A 170 8.65 -0.01 -19.77
C ILE A 170 7.93 1.28 -20.20
N GLY A 171 8.56 2.15 -20.98
CA GLY A 171 7.94 3.38 -21.52
C GLY A 171 7.75 4.52 -20.52
N LEU A 172 7.97 4.29 -19.23
CA LEU A 172 7.85 5.29 -18.16
C LEU A 172 9.15 6.06 -17.93
N ASN A 173 9.06 7.33 -17.55
CA ASN A 173 10.26 8.13 -17.29
C ASN A 173 10.92 7.78 -15.94
N GLY A 174 10.24 7.06 -15.04
CA GLY A 174 10.74 6.70 -13.71
C GLY A 174 9.73 5.86 -12.95
N VAL A 175 10.13 5.27 -11.82
CA VAL A 175 9.28 4.41 -10.99
C VAL A 175 9.28 4.85 -9.53
N SER A 176 10.43 4.77 -8.83
CA SER A 176 10.48 4.96 -7.37
C SER A 176 9.89 6.30 -6.92
N GLU A 177 10.39 7.42 -7.46
CA GLU A 177 9.89 8.75 -7.10
C GLU A 177 8.40 8.98 -7.42
N PRO A 178 7.91 8.79 -8.66
CA PRO A 178 6.49 9.03 -8.95
C PRO A 178 5.59 8.07 -8.18
N CYS A 179 6.01 6.82 -7.91
CA CYS A 179 5.22 5.90 -7.08
C CYS A 179 5.14 6.38 -5.62
N ALA A 180 6.24 6.87 -5.03
CA ALA A 180 6.22 7.44 -3.68
C ALA A 180 5.27 8.65 -3.59
N LEU A 181 5.29 9.50 -4.62
CA LEU A 181 4.46 10.72 -4.69
C LEU A 181 2.98 10.42 -4.94
N LEU A 182 2.66 9.48 -5.82
CA LEU A 182 1.28 9.12 -6.20
C LEU A 182 0.56 8.30 -5.14
N ALA A 183 1.29 7.60 -4.27
CA ALA A 183 0.70 6.77 -3.23
C ALA A 183 0.32 7.56 -1.96
N GLY A 184 0.90 8.73 -1.73
CA GLY A 184 0.50 9.65 -0.65
C GLY A 184 -0.33 10.84 -1.16
N ARG A 185 -1.02 11.55 -0.26
CA ARG A 185 -1.77 12.77 -0.63
C ARG A 185 -0.93 14.02 -0.40
N ARG A 186 -0.81 14.90 -1.40
CA ARG A 186 0.06 16.11 -1.29
C ARG A 186 1.49 15.75 -0.85
N ALA A 187 1.95 14.56 -1.22
CA ALA A 187 3.23 14.05 -0.76
C ALA A 187 4.40 14.82 -1.38
N LYS A 188 5.49 14.99 -0.61
CA LYS A 188 6.73 15.61 -1.07
C LYS A 188 7.90 14.67 -0.90
N LEU A 189 8.81 14.65 -1.87
CA LEU A 189 10.04 13.86 -1.75
C LEU A 189 10.92 14.40 -0.63
N ILE A 190 11.30 13.52 0.28
CA ILE A 190 12.29 13.78 1.33
C ILE A 190 13.58 13.01 1.06
N LEU A 191 13.53 11.89 0.35
CA LEU A 191 14.69 11.21 -0.23
C LEU A 191 14.47 11.06 -1.74
N PRO A 192 15.22 11.80 -2.57
CA PRO A 192 15.23 11.57 -4.01
C PRO A 192 15.74 10.17 -4.35
N LYS A 193 15.55 9.76 -5.61
CA LYS A 193 16.00 8.50 -6.18
C LYS A 193 17.43 8.18 -5.75
N THR A 194 17.57 7.12 -4.97
CA THR A 194 18.83 6.61 -4.44
C THR A 194 18.90 5.13 -4.77
N VAL A 195 20.08 4.61 -5.16
CA VAL A 195 20.27 3.19 -5.47
C VAL A 195 21.05 2.52 -4.35
N ILE A 196 20.49 1.45 -3.79
CA ILE A 196 21.05 0.67 -2.68
C ILE A 196 20.89 -0.81 -3.04
N CYS A 197 21.97 -1.59 -3.03
CA CYS A 197 21.94 -3.02 -3.38
C CYS A 197 21.25 -3.33 -4.73
N GLY A 198 21.38 -2.45 -5.73
CA GLY A 198 20.72 -2.62 -7.03
C GLY A 198 19.19 -2.39 -7.01
N VAL A 199 18.63 -1.99 -5.87
CA VAL A 199 17.25 -1.53 -5.70
C VAL A 199 17.25 0.00 -5.65
N THR A 200 16.36 0.61 -6.40
CA THR A 200 16.14 2.05 -6.39
C THR A 200 15.06 2.39 -5.36
N ILE A 201 15.39 3.26 -4.42
CA ILE A 201 14.47 3.78 -3.40
C ILE A 201 14.26 5.29 -3.59
N ALA A 202 13.05 5.75 -3.31
CA ALA A 202 12.73 7.15 -3.05
C ALA A 202 11.80 7.20 -1.85
N ILE A 203 11.83 8.27 -1.06
CA ILE A 203 10.96 8.43 0.10
C ILE A 203 10.23 9.73 -0.02
N ALA A 204 8.90 9.67 0.10
CA ALA A 204 8.04 10.83 0.20
C ALA A 204 7.40 10.89 1.59
N ARG A 205 7.02 12.10 1.99
CA ARG A 205 6.25 12.37 3.21
C ARG A 205 4.92 13.00 2.84
N GLU A 206 3.85 12.51 3.47
CA GLU A 206 2.53 13.13 3.39
C GLU A 206 2.47 14.36 4.30
N ASP A 207 2.27 15.54 3.70
CA ASP A 207 2.02 16.77 4.44
C ASP A 207 0.50 16.93 4.61
N CYS A 208 0.00 16.60 5.80
CA CYS A 208 -1.43 16.69 6.11
C CYS A 208 -1.92 18.12 6.45
N THR A 209 -1.04 19.13 6.48
CA THR A 209 -1.40 20.52 6.80
C THR A 209 -2.23 21.19 5.72
#